data_AF-A0A270NEK6-F1
#
_entry.id   AF-A0A270NEK6-F1
#
_cell.length_a   1.000
_cell.length_b   1.000
_cell.length_c   1.000
_cell.angle_alpha   90.00
_cell.angle_beta   90.00
_cell.angle_gamma   90.00
#
_symmetry.space_group_name_H-M   'P 1'
#
loop_
_entity.id
_entity.type
_entity.pdbx_description
1 polymer ?
#
loop_
_entity_poly.entity_id
_entity_poly.type
_entity_poly.pdbx_seq_one_letter_code
_entity_poly.pdbx_strand_id
1 'polypeptide(L)'
;MITTSQRRELLRALYSTERLYLGFSASSIFQEQPARNFLDSLWNLVATGDMPSQRLMSETHLYLENAVPLDQYGVSAADNKGEAFVLALDSLVLFLTDESSESLDFIPEEFERFVVEEVVTDEMIDQQGPTRQTLLVTTEVRAEIDNHPLIRAFLSQIQLDEWKSRSIDLNPEDIEKSKG
;
A
#
# COMPACT_ATOMS: atom_id res chain seq x y z
N MET A 1 -14.57 8.20 -18.19
CA MET A 1 -14.41 9.17 -17.09
C MET A 1 -15.02 8.50 -15.87
N ILE A 2 -14.25 8.30 -14.80
CA ILE A 2 -14.73 7.55 -13.62
C ILE A 2 -15.68 8.40 -12.77
N THR A 3 -16.55 7.73 -12.02
CA THR A 3 -17.54 8.38 -11.13
C THR A 3 -16.88 8.99 -9.89
N THR A 4 -17.61 9.85 -9.18
CA THR A 4 -17.15 10.38 -7.89
C THR A 4 -16.91 9.28 -6.87
N SER A 5 -17.77 8.25 -6.81
CA SER A 5 -17.59 7.10 -5.91
C SER A 5 -16.30 6.33 -6.25
N GLN A 6 -16.04 6.07 -7.52
CA GLN A 6 -14.80 5.44 -7.96
C GLN A 6 -13.56 6.28 -7.62
N ARG A 7 -13.63 7.62 -7.75
CA ARG A 7 -12.54 8.51 -7.32
C ARG A 7 -12.29 8.45 -5.81
N ARG A 8 -13.34 8.29 -5.01
CA ARG A 8 -13.24 8.16 -3.54
C ARG A 8 -12.57 6.84 -3.15
N GLU A 9 -12.97 5.76 -3.81
CA GLU A 9 -12.37 4.46 -3.58
C GLU A 9 -10.91 4.43 -4.03
N LEU A 10 -10.61 5.03 -5.18
CA LEU A 10 -9.24 5.21 -5.66
C LEU A 10 -8.39 6.03 -4.67
N LEU A 11 -8.92 7.13 -4.14
CA LEU A 11 -8.24 7.95 -3.14
C LEU A 11 -7.91 7.15 -1.87
N ARG A 12 -8.87 6.36 -1.38
CA ARG A 12 -8.65 5.46 -0.23
C ARG A 12 -7.52 4.48 -0.51
N ALA A 13 -7.55 3.82 -1.66
CA ALA A 13 -6.52 2.86 -2.04
C ALA A 13 -5.14 3.51 -2.22
N LEU A 14 -5.08 4.72 -2.78
CA LEU A 14 -3.83 5.44 -2.98
C LEU A 14 -3.10 5.72 -1.67
N TYR A 15 -3.78 6.09 -0.58
CA TYR A 15 -3.10 6.31 0.70
C TYR A 15 -2.35 5.07 1.18
N SER A 16 -2.96 3.89 1.04
CA SER A 16 -2.30 2.63 1.39
C SER A 16 -1.18 2.27 0.43
N THR A 17 -1.44 2.33 -0.88
CA THR A 17 -0.43 2.00 -1.89
C THR A 17 0.78 2.92 -1.81
N GLU A 18 0.62 4.20 -1.44
CA GLU A 18 1.74 5.12 -1.20
C GLU A 18 2.59 4.71 0.02
N ARG A 19 1.97 4.23 1.10
CA ARG A 19 2.74 3.70 2.24
C ARG A 19 3.50 2.44 1.87
N LEU A 20 2.87 1.54 1.12
CA LEU A 20 3.51 0.32 0.61
C LEU A 20 4.66 0.67 -0.34
N TYR A 21 4.47 1.66 -1.22
CA TYR A 21 5.51 2.20 -2.09
C TYR A 21 6.71 2.69 -1.27
N LEU A 22 6.48 3.52 -0.25
CA LEU A 22 7.56 4.02 0.61
C LEU A 22 8.26 2.88 1.36
N GLY A 23 7.50 1.91 1.86
CA GLY A 23 8.04 0.72 2.53
C GLY A 23 8.91 -0.15 1.62
N PHE A 24 8.46 -0.38 0.37
CA PHE A 24 9.20 -1.18 -0.61
C PHE A 24 10.36 -0.41 -1.25
N SER A 25 10.32 0.93 -1.27
CA SER A 25 11.35 1.76 -1.92
C SER A 25 12.76 1.57 -1.34
N ALA A 26 12.86 1.08 -0.10
CA ALA A 26 14.13 0.73 0.54
C ALA A 26 14.73 -0.60 0.06
N SER A 27 13.97 -1.41 -0.69
CA SER A 27 14.41 -2.72 -1.18
C SER A 27 15.40 -2.61 -2.35
N SER A 28 16.37 -3.51 -2.40
CA SER A 28 17.39 -3.54 -3.45
C SER A 28 16.85 -3.97 -4.82
N ILE A 29 15.69 -4.63 -4.84
CA ILE A 29 15.02 -5.08 -6.07
C ILE A 29 13.97 -4.08 -6.56
N PHE A 30 13.72 -3.00 -5.82
CA PHE A 30 12.73 -2.01 -6.18
C PHE A 30 13.13 -1.25 -7.44
N GLN A 31 12.19 -1.15 -8.39
CA GLN A 31 12.32 -0.26 -9.54
C GLN A 31 11.25 0.82 -9.42
N GLU A 32 11.69 2.05 -9.28
CA GLU A 32 10.82 3.21 -9.08
C GLU A 32 9.88 3.47 -10.25
N GLN A 33 10.39 3.28 -11.47
CA GLN A 33 9.65 3.50 -12.70
C GLN A 33 9.30 2.17 -13.33
N PRO A 34 8.08 2.02 -13.88
CA PRO A 34 7.04 3.04 -14.11
C PRO A 34 6.08 3.28 -12.93
N ALA A 35 6.24 2.59 -11.81
CA ALA A 35 5.27 2.59 -10.71
C ALA A 35 4.96 3.99 -10.15
N ARG A 36 5.99 4.83 -9.94
CA ARG A 36 5.81 6.22 -9.47
C ARG A 36 4.99 7.07 -10.43
N ASN A 37 5.30 7.03 -11.73
CA ASN A 37 4.54 7.76 -12.75
C ASN A 37 3.07 7.34 -12.78
N PHE A 38 2.81 6.05 -12.58
CA PHE A 38 1.45 5.54 -12.51
C PHE A 38 0.71 6.11 -11.30
N LEU A 39 1.27 6.01 -10.10
CA LEU A 39 0.69 6.58 -8.88
C LEU A 39 0.44 8.09 -9.00
N ASP A 40 1.37 8.85 -9.57
CA ASP A 40 1.19 10.28 -9.83
C ASP A 40 0.01 10.56 -10.77
N SER A 41 -0.14 9.73 -11.81
CA SER A 41 -1.28 9.81 -12.71
C SER A 41 -2.59 9.44 -12.01
N LEU A 42 -2.58 8.53 -11.04
CA LEU A 42 -3.76 8.18 -10.26
C LEU A 42 -4.17 9.31 -9.30
N TRP A 43 -3.22 10.01 -8.68
CA TRP A 43 -3.51 11.23 -7.92
C TRP A 43 -4.18 12.29 -8.79
N ASN A 44 -3.68 12.47 -10.03
CA ASN A 44 -4.32 13.37 -11.00
C ASN A 44 -5.72 12.88 -11.39
N LEU A 45 -5.90 11.59 -11.63
CA LEU A 45 -7.21 10.99 -11.90
C LEU A 45 -8.20 11.25 -10.75
N VAL A 46 -7.76 11.13 -9.49
CA VAL A 46 -8.60 11.48 -8.33
C VAL A 46 -8.98 12.95 -8.34
N ALA A 47 -8.11 13.85 -8.75
CA ALA A 47 -8.35 15.30 -8.76
C ALA A 47 -9.18 15.80 -9.96
N THR A 48 -8.95 15.25 -11.14
CA THR A 48 -9.52 15.78 -12.40
C THR A 48 -10.53 14.83 -13.05
N GLY A 49 -10.45 13.53 -12.76
CA GLY A 49 -11.21 12.50 -13.46
C GLY A 49 -10.56 12.02 -14.78
N ASP A 50 -9.37 12.51 -15.09
CA ASP A 50 -8.64 12.17 -16.32
C ASP A 50 -7.89 10.85 -16.18
N MET A 51 -8.19 9.90 -17.07
CA MET A 51 -7.57 8.58 -17.05
C MET A 51 -6.07 8.65 -17.38
N PRO A 52 -5.23 7.78 -16.77
CA PRO A 52 -3.87 7.57 -17.20
C PRO A 52 -3.79 7.25 -18.70
N SER A 53 -2.70 7.69 -19.34
CA SER A 53 -2.50 7.38 -20.75
C SER A 53 -2.40 5.86 -20.97
N GLN A 54 -2.91 5.37 -22.11
CA GLN A 54 -2.80 3.94 -22.45
C GLN A 54 -1.36 3.45 -22.43
N ARG A 55 -0.41 4.28 -22.86
CA ARG A 55 1.01 3.97 -22.80
C ARG A 55 1.48 3.69 -21.37
N LEU A 56 1.12 4.57 -20.43
CA LEU A 56 1.48 4.40 -19.01
C LEU A 56 0.82 3.16 -18.40
N MET A 57 -0.45 2.87 -18.75
CA MET A 57 -1.14 1.64 -18.36
C MET A 57 -0.38 0.40 -18.84
N SER A 58 0.04 0.37 -20.11
CA SER A 58 0.80 -0.76 -20.69
C SER A 58 2.19 -0.91 -20.09
N GLU A 59 2.91 0.20 -19.85
CA GLU A 59 4.21 0.18 -19.19
C GLU A 59 4.09 -0.37 -17.76
N THR A 60 3.05 0.03 -17.03
CA THR A 60 2.77 -0.45 -15.66
C THR A 60 2.42 -1.93 -15.65
N HIS A 61 1.61 -2.41 -16.59
CA HIS A 61 1.28 -3.82 -16.70
C HIS A 61 2.53 -4.68 -16.96
N LEU A 62 3.40 -4.25 -17.88
CA LEU A 62 4.67 -4.94 -18.14
C LEU A 62 5.60 -4.93 -16.92
N TYR A 63 5.61 -3.84 -16.15
CA TYR A 63 6.34 -3.79 -14.89
C TYR A 63 5.82 -4.84 -13.92
N LEU A 64 4.51 -4.94 -13.72
CA LEU A 64 3.90 -5.90 -12.79
C LEU A 64 4.22 -7.36 -13.13
N GLU A 65 4.26 -7.71 -14.43
CA GLU A 65 4.68 -9.03 -14.89
C GLU A 65 6.12 -9.41 -14.47
N ASN A 66 6.96 -8.41 -14.17
CA ASN A 66 8.39 -8.58 -13.89
C ASN A 66 8.81 -8.02 -12.52
N ALA A 67 7.89 -7.45 -11.73
CA ALA A 67 8.20 -6.65 -10.55
C ALA A 67 8.75 -7.49 -9.39
N VAL A 68 8.36 -8.76 -9.32
CA VAL A 68 8.84 -9.72 -8.33
C VAL A 68 9.58 -10.85 -9.05
N PRO A 69 10.91 -10.80 -9.13
CA PRO A 69 11.67 -11.91 -9.68
C PRO A 69 11.51 -13.13 -8.78
N LEU A 70 11.01 -14.21 -9.36
CA LEU A 70 10.96 -15.51 -8.71
C LEU A 70 12.33 -16.19 -8.85
N ASP A 71 12.80 -16.79 -7.77
CA ASP A 71 13.99 -17.64 -7.83
C ASP A 71 13.72 -18.96 -8.57
N GLN A 72 14.75 -19.81 -8.68
CA GLN A 72 14.65 -21.11 -9.36
C GLN A 72 13.66 -22.10 -8.71
N TYR A 73 13.16 -21.81 -7.51
CA TYR A 73 12.17 -22.59 -6.77
C TYR A 73 10.78 -21.95 -6.79
N GLY A 74 10.61 -20.83 -7.49
CA GLY A 74 9.36 -20.08 -7.50
C GLY A 74 9.12 -19.26 -6.23
N VAL A 75 10.17 -19.04 -5.41
CA VAL A 75 10.10 -18.19 -4.22
C VAL A 75 10.38 -16.75 -4.65
N SER A 76 9.49 -15.85 -4.24
CA SER A 76 9.64 -14.43 -4.45
C SER A 76 10.91 -13.89 -3.79
N ALA A 77 11.67 -13.09 -4.53
CA ALA A 77 12.78 -12.33 -3.98
C ALA A 77 12.31 -11.04 -3.27
N ALA A 78 11.03 -10.69 -3.37
CA ALA A 78 10.46 -9.57 -2.63
C ALA A 78 10.16 -9.99 -1.19
N ASP A 79 10.38 -9.06 -0.27
CA ASP A 79 9.84 -9.19 1.07
C ASP A 79 8.31 -9.03 1.04
N ASN A 80 7.65 -9.34 2.16
CA ASN A 80 6.19 -9.22 2.30
C ASN A 80 5.67 -7.82 1.85
N LYS A 81 6.48 -6.76 2.03
CA LYS A 81 6.17 -5.38 1.61
C LYS A 81 6.15 -5.22 0.09
N GLY A 82 7.15 -5.76 -0.60
CA GLY A 82 7.22 -5.70 -2.07
C GLY A 82 6.09 -6.47 -2.73
N GLU A 83 5.75 -7.64 -2.21
CA GLU A 83 4.61 -8.42 -2.72
C GLU A 83 3.29 -7.65 -2.56
N ALA A 84 3.04 -7.07 -1.39
CA ALA A 84 1.85 -6.26 -1.17
C ALA A 84 1.80 -5.03 -2.07
N PHE A 85 2.93 -4.33 -2.25
CA PHE A 85 2.97 -3.19 -3.14
C PHE A 85 2.59 -3.58 -4.57
N VAL A 86 3.17 -4.67 -5.09
CA VAL A 86 2.92 -5.15 -6.46
C VAL A 86 1.46 -5.58 -6.63
N LEU A 87 0.91 -6.34 -5.69
CA LEU A 87 -0.49 -6.75 -5.71
C LEU A 87 -1.45 -5.54 -5.62
N ALA A 88 -1.10 -4.51 -4.84
CA ALA A 88 -1.92 -3.30 -4.70
C ALA A 88 -1.92 -2.50 -6.00
N LEU A 89 -0.74 -2.42 -6.64
CA LEU A 89 -0.58 -1.76 -7.93
C LEU A 89 -1.32 -2.50 -9.05
N ASP A 90 -1.31 -3.84 -9.06
CA ASP A 90 -2.09 -4.66 -10.00
C ASP A 90 -3.60 -4.47 -9.79
N SER A 91 -4.06 -4.45 -8.54
CA SER A 91 -5.48 -4.19 -8.21
C SER A 91 -5.94 -2.83 -8.73
N LEU A 92 -5.10 -1.80 -8.63
CA LEU A 92 -5.37 -0.47 -9.18
C LEU A 92 -5.46 -0.48 -10.71
N VAL A 93 -4.57 -1.22 -11.40
CA VAL A 93 -4.64 -1.39 -12.85
C VAL A 93 -5.95 -2.06 -13.24
N LEU A 94 -6.32 -3.17 -12.59
CA LEU A 94 -7.55 -3.91 -12.86
C LEU A 94 -8.79 -3.04 -12.66
N PHE A 95 -8.86 -2.28 -11.56
CA PHE A 95 -9.96 -1.35 -11.27
C PHE A 95 -10.17 -0.29 -12.34
N LEU A 96 -9.10 0.19 -12.97
CA LEU A 96 -9.21 1.15 -14.06
C LEU A 96 -9.61 0.52 -15.40
N THR A 97 -9.46 -0.80 -15.54
CA THR A 97 -9.84 -1.54 -16.75
C THR A 97 -11.26 -2.11 -16.71
N ASP A 98 -11.80 -2.38 -15.52
CA ASP A 98 -13.16 -2.86 -15.33
C ASP A 98 -14.13 -1.68 -15.12
N GLU A 99 -14.84 -1.30 -16.18
CA GLU A 99 -15.82 -0.20 -16.15
C GLU A 99 -16.96 -0.41 -15.12
N SER A 100 -17.19 -1.65 -14.69
CA SER A 100 -18.26 -2.01 -13.75
C SER A 100 -17.83 -2.03 -12.28
N SER A 101 -16.52 -1.90 -12.01
CA SER A 101 -16.02 -1.97 -10.64
C SER A 101 -16.29 -0.67 -9.89
N GLU A 102 -17.11 -0.75 -8.83
CA GLU A 102 -17.38 0.35 -7.91
C GLU A 102 -16.52 0.28 -6.64
N SER A 103 -15.85 -0.85 -6.41
CA SER A 103 -15.09 -1.14 -5.20
C SER A 103 -13.77 -1.81 -5.54
N LEU A 104 -12.69 -1.40 -4.88
CA LEU A 104 -11.43 -2.14 -4.89
C LEU A 104 -11.51 -3.21 -3.81
N ASP A 105 -11.42 -4.49 -4.19
CA ASP A 105 -11.08 -5.56 -3.25
C ASP A 105 -9.61 -5.38 -2.87
N PHE A 106 -9.36 -4.46 -1.95
CA PHE A 106 -8.04 -3.98 -1.59
C PHE A 106 -7.28 -5.00 -0.73
N ILE A 107 -5.94 -4.99 -0.81
CA ILE A 107 -5.10 -5.77 0.09
C ILE A 107 -5.35 -5.28 1.52
N PRO A 108 -5.86 -6.10 2.42
CA PRO A 108 -6.44 -5.63 3.66
C PRO A 108 -5.46 -4.76 4.46
N GLU A 109 -6.01 -3.78 5.17
CA GLU A 109 -5.37 -3.12 6.32
C GLU A 109 -4.67 -4.15 7.24
N GLU A 110 -5.23 -5.36 7.34
CA GLU A 110 -4.68 -6.48 8.09
C GLU A 110 -3.30 -6.93 7.58
N PHE A 111 -3.02 -6.84 6.28
CA PHE A 111 -1.72 -7.19 5.70
C PHE A 111 -0.68 -6.10 5.99
N GLU A 112 -1.03 -4.82 5.78
CA GLU A 112 -0.15 -3.71 6.18
C GLU A 112 0.15 -3.78 7.68
N ARG A 113 -0.87 -4.06 8.50
CA ARG A 113 -0.71 -4.25 9.94
C ARG A 113 0.24 -5.39 10.25
N PHE A 114 0.07 -6.55 9.60
CA PHE A 114 0.92 -7.72 9.82
C PHE A 114 2.41 -7.38 9.58
N VAL A 115 2.72 -6.66 8.50
CA VAL A 115 4.07 -6.19 8.21
C VAL A 115 4.63 -5.28 9.31
N VAL A 116 3.83 -4.36 9.84
CA VAL A 116 4.27 -3.48 10.95
C VAL A 116 4.44 -4.29 12.24
N GLU A 117 3.56 -5.26 12.49
CA GLU A 117 3.63 -6.17 13.64
C GLU A 117 4.90 -7.04 13.59
N GLU A 118 5.32 -7.52 12.42
CA GLU A 118 6.59 -8.25 12.25
C GLU A 118 7.78 -7.38 12.68
N VAL A 119 7.86 -6.14 12.19
CA VAL A 119 8.94 -5.20 12.56
C VAL A 119 8.98 -4.94 14.07
N VAL A 120 7.81 -4.74 14.69
CA VAL A 120 7.71 -4.55 16.15
C VAL A 120 8.12 -5.82 16.90
N THR A 121 7.74 -6.98 16.40
CA THR A 121 8.09 -8.27 17.00
C THR A 121 9.61 -8.48 16.96
N ASP A 122 10.26 -8.18 15.83
CA ASP A 122 11.71 -8.23 15.68
C ASP A 122 12.41 -7.26 16.63
N GLU A 123 11.93 -6.01 16.73
CA GLU A 123 12.46 -5.01 17.67
C GLU A 123 12.34 -5.48 19.13
N MET A 124 11.21 -6.08 19.49
CA MET A 124 10.99 -6.64 20.82
C MET A 124 11.92 -7.83 21.12
N ILE A 125 12.18 -8.69 20.14
CA ILE A 125 13.12 -9.82 20.26
C ILE A 125 14.55 -9.30 20.47
N ASP A 126 14.97 -8.31 19.68
CA ASP A 126 16.32 -7.72 19.76
C ASP A 126 16.58 -7.02 21.10
N GLN A 127 15.58 -6.32 21.64
CA GLN A 127 15.68 -5.64 22.94
C GLN A 127 15.71 -6.60 24.14
N GLN A 128 15.04 -7.76 24.05
CA GLN A 128 14.93 -8.73 25.15
C GLN A 128 16.00 -9.83 25.13
N GLY A 129 16.78 -9.93 24.05
CA GLY A 129 17.89 -10.86 23.92
C GLY A 129 17.51 -12.31 23.55
N PRO A 130 18.49 -13.17 23.25
CA PRO A 130 18.28 -14.48 22.60
C PRO A 130 17.54 -15.53 23.43
N THR A 131 17.23 -15.25 24.71
CA THR A 131 16.56 -16.21 25.61
C THR A 131 15.04 -16.35 25.35
N ARG A 132 14.48 -15.57 24.42
CA ARG A 132 13.07 -15.67 23.99
C ARG A 132 12.89 -15.63 22.46
N GLN A 133 13.75 -16.32 21.71
CA GLN A 133 13.58 -16.56 20.25
C GLN A 133 12.28 -17.30 19.87
N THR A 134 11.49 -17.73 20.86
CA THR A 134 10.14 -18.30 20.69
C THR A 134 9.16 -17.43 21.46
N LEU A 135 8.98 -16.19 21.02
CA LEU A 135 7.83 -15.38 21.41
C LEU A 135 6.58 -16.00 20.74
N LEU A 136 6.00 -17.01 21.40
CA LEU A 136 4.62 -17.37 21.15
C LEU A 136 3.80 -16.11 21.41
N VAL A 137 3.05 -15.64 20.41
CA VAL A 137 2.15 -14.49 20.57
C VAL A 137 1.05 -14.91 21.56
N THR A 138 1.29 -14.68 22.84
CA THR A 138 0.26 -14.79 23.88
C THR A 138 -0.59 -13.53 23.89
N THR A 139 -1.71 -13.55 24.61
CA THR A 139 -2.59 -12.38 24.73
C THR A 139 -1.86 -11.17 25.32
N GLU A 140 -0.90 -11.39 26.21
CA GLU A 140 -0.06 -10.35 26.81
C GLU A 140 0.92 -9.75 25.79
N VAL A 141 1.59 -10.59 25.00
CA VAL A 141 2.48 -10.15 23.92
C VAL A 141 1.70 -9.38 22.85
N ARG A 142 0.49 -9.83 22.51
CA ARG A 142 -0.40 -9.11 21.59
C ARG A 142 -0.77 -7.73 22.13
N ALA A 143 -1.08 -7.62 23.41
CA ALA A 143 -1.35 -6.33 24.05
C ALA A 143 -0.13 -5.42 24.09
N GLU A 144 1.08 -5.96 24.23
CA GLU A 144 2.33 -5.19 24.14
C GLU A 144 2.56 -4.68 22.71
N ILE A 145 2.39 -5.53 21.70
CA ILE A 145 2.47 -5.16 20.27
C ILE A 145 1.45 -4.06 19.95
N ASP A 146 0.19 -4.24 20.34
CA ASP A 146 -0.89 -3.27 20.08
C ASP A 146 -0.64 -1.90 20.75
N ASN A 147 0.10 -1.89 21.86
CA ASN A 147 0.48 -0.66 22.56
C ASN A 147 1.79 -0.05 22.07
N HIS A 148 2.50 -0.72 21.16
CA HIS A 148 3.76 -0.23 20.62
C HIS A 148 3.55 1.11 19.88
N PRO A 149 4.45 2.10 20.05
CA PRO A 149 4.31 3.40 19.39
C PRO A 149 4.15 3.31 17.87
N LEU A 150 4.84 2.36 17.22
CA LEU A 150 4.73 2.15 15.77
C LEU A 150 3.33 1.64 15.36
N ILE A 151 2.76 0.68 16.08
CA ILE A 151 1.41 0.17 15.79
C ILE A 151 0.36 1.25 16.03
N ARG A 152 0.46 2.00 17.12
CA ARG A 152 -0.46 3.11 17.41
C ARG A 152 -0.38 4.22 16.36
N ALA A 153 0.83 4.58 15.92
CA ALA A 153 1.02 5.57 14.87
C ALA A 153 0.41 5.09 13.54
N PHE A 154 0.64 3.83 13.18
CA PHE A 154 0.06 3.19 12.00
C PHE A 154 -1.47 3.21 12.03
N LEU A 155 -2.10 2.77 13.13
CA LEU A 155 -3.56 2.80 13.27
C LEU A 155 -4.13 4.23 13.22
N SER A 156 -3.42 5.20 13.82
CA SER A 156 -3.82 6.61 13.75
C SER A 156 -3.76 7.14 12.32
N GLN A 157 -2.75 6.74 11.55
CA GLN A 157 -2.62 7.10 10.14
C GLN A 157 -3.75 6.51 9.29
N ILE A 158 -4.09 5.24 9.49
CA ILE A 158 -5.21 4.60 8.79
C ILE A 158 -6.52 5.35 9.05
N GLN A 159 -6.80 5.69 10.31
CA GLN A 159 -8.00 6.45 10.66
C GLN A 159 -8.03 7.82 10.00
N LEU A 160 -6.88 8.49 9.92
CA LEU A 160 -6.75 9.77 9.22
C LEU A 160 -7.03 9.61 7.72
N ASP A 161 -6.48 8.59 7.08
CA ASP A 161 -6.64 8.37 5.64
C ASP A 161 -8.07 7.95 5.27
N GLU A 162 -8.71 7.14 6.11
CA GLU A 162 -10.12 6.81 5.99
C GLU A 162 -11.00 8.06 6.15
N TRP A 163 -10.68 8.93 7.11
CA TRP A 163 -11.35 10.21 7.22
C TRP A 163 -11.12 11.09 5.99
N LYS A 164 -9.88 11.24 5.52
CA LYS A 164 -9.52 12.06 4.36
C LYS A 164 -10.26 11.58 3.10
N SER A 165 -10.18 10.28 2.80
CA SER A 165 -10.80 9.68 1.62
C SER A 165 -12.30 9.97 1.52
N ARG A 166 -13.00 10.06 2.66
CA ARG A 166 -14.44 10.35 2.73
C ARG A 166 -14.80 11.84 2.75
N SER A 167 -13.90 12.70 3.21
CA SER A 167 -14.26 14.07 3.63
C SER A 167 -13.64 15.20 2.83
N ILE A 168 -12.45 15.02 2.25
CA ILE A 168 -11.78 16.11 1.50
C ILE A 168 -12.49 16.35 0.17
N ASP A 169 -12.47 17.58 -0.36
CA ASP A 169 -12.97 17.80 -1.70
C ASP A 169 -12.03 17.21 -2.75
N LEU A 170 -12.57 16.67 -3.84
CA LEU A 170 -11.78 16.01 -4.89
C LEU A 170 -11.20 17.00 -5.90
N ASN A 171 -11.02 18.27 -5.53
CA ASN A 171 -10.41 19.26 -6.41
C ASN A 171 -8.87 19.17 -6.32
N PRO A 172 -8.12 19.66 -7.33
CA PRO A 172 -6.66 19.53 -7.35
C PRO A 172 -5.94 20.09 -6.12
N GLU A 173 -6.44 21.20 -5.55
CA GLU A 173 -5.80 21.84 -4.41
C GLU A 173 -5.91 21.01 -3.12
N ASP A 174 -7.11 20.51 -2.83
CA ASP A 174 -7.35 19.70 -1.62
C ASP A 174 -6.73 18.31 -1.73
N ILE A 175 -6.73 17.71 -2.93
CA ILE A 175 -6.02 16.46 -3.18
C ILE A 175 -4.52 16.63 -2.94
N GLU A 176 -3.89 17.68 -3.47
CA GLU A 176 -2.46 17.93 -3.27
C GLU A 176 -2.10 18.10 -1.79
N LYS A 177 -2.90 18.88 -1.04
CA LYS A 177 -2.71 19.06 0.41
C LYS A 177 -2.86 17.76 1.19
N SER A 178 -3.63 16.79 0.68
CA SER A 178 -3.95 15.56 1.39
C SER A 178 -2.87 14.48 1.31
N LYS A 179 -1.92 14.59 0.37
CA LYS A 179 -0.84 13.61 0.13
C LYS A 179 0.14 13.48 1.30
N GLY A 180 0.16 14.46 2.21
CA GLY A 180 1.00 14.50 3.43
C GLY A 180 0.30 14.04 4.68
#